data_AF-A0A836SIT6-F1
#
_entry.id   AF-A0A836SIT6-F1
#
_cell.length_a   1.000
_cell.length_b   1.000
_cell.length_c   1.000
_cell.angle_alpha   90.00
_cell.angle_beta   90.00
_cell.angle_gamma   90.00
#
_symmetry.space_group_name_H-M   'P 1'
#
loop_
_entity.id
_entity.type
_entity.pdbx_description
1 polymer ?
#
loop_
_entity_poly.entity_id
_entity_poly.type
_entity_poly.pdbx_seq_one_letter_code
_entity_poly.pdbx_strand_id
1 'polypeptide(L)'
;MKSAAEAARRRTGKGRSRAGEAESAVAEVRSVIRNTFARRAPTKPLTAREKKGLKQALMDLRDRIIGEIQFLSSDNLSRSQRDATGDLSGYGLHMADQGTDNFDREFALNLMSNDQDILYEIDEALARLEAGTYGKCERCGKY
;
A
#
# COMPACT_ATOMS: atom_id res chain seq x y z
N MET A 1 -23.51 -77.93 25.56
CA MET A 1 -24.12 -76.70 26.14
C MET A 1 -23.40 -75.52 25.50
N LYS A 2 -23.99 -74.86 24.48
CA LYS A 2 -24.40 -73.43 24.44
C LYS A 2 -23.33 -72.47 25.02
N SER A 3 -22.84 -71.40 24.38
CA SER A 3 -23.36 -70.49 23.33
C SER A 3 -22.28 -69.48 22.89
N ALA A 4 -22.44 -68.87 21.71
CA ALA A 4 -22.35 -67.42 21.36
C ALA A 4 -21.27 -66.55 22.07
N ALA A 5 -20.52 -65.62 21.48
CA ALA A 5 -20.69 -64.69 20.35
C ALA A 5 -19.39 -63.83 20.39
N GLU A 6 -18.72 -63.55 19.27
CA GLU A 6 -18.81 -62.29 18.52
C GLU A 6 -17.88 -61.16 19.00
N ALA A 7 -17.22 -60.52 18.01
CA ALA A 7 -16.57 -59.21 18.04
C ALA A 7 -15.30 -59.07 18.92
N ALA A 8 -14.21 -58.41 18.49
CA ALA A 8 -14.08 -57.35 17.52
C ALA A 8 -12.65 -57.30 16.97
N ARG A 9 -12.52 -57.34 15.63
CA ARG A 9 -11.39 -56.72 14.94
C ARG A 9 -11.46 -55.21 15.22
N ARG A 10 -10.69 -54.72 16.20
CA ARG A 10 -10.57 -53.29 16.44
C ARG A 10 -9.68 -52.66 15.36
N ARG A 11 -10.35 -51.94 14.47
CA ARG A 11 -9.82 -51.05 13.44
C ARG A 11 -8.78 -50.10 14.07
N THR A 12 -7.53 -50.19 13.66
CA THR A 12 -6.52 -49.14 13.84
C THR A 12 -6.82 -48.01 12.85
N GLY A 13 -7.84 -47.20 13.16
CA GLY A 13 -8.09 -45.94 12.49
C GLY A 13 -7.00 -44.94 12.89
N LYS A 14 -6.06 -44.70 11.98
CA LYS A 14 -5.04 -43.64 12.05
C LYS A 14 -5.75 -42.28 12.01
N GLY A 15 -6.22 -41.81 13.17
CA GLY A 15 -6.79 -40.47 13.33
C GLY A 15 -5.70 -39.42 13.15
N ARG A 16 -5.85 -38.53 12.17
CA ARG A 16 -5.04 -37.31 12.07
C ARG A 16 -5.28 -36.50 13.34
N SER A 17 -4.21 -36.10 14.02
CA SER A 17 -4.31 -35.22 15.20
C SER A 17 -4.86 -33.86 14.77
N ARG A 18 -5.65 -33.20 15.65
CA ARG A 18 -6.16 -31.83 15.43
C ARG A 18 -5.07 -30.83 15.05
N ALA A 19 -3.84 -31.04 15.53
CA ALA A 19 -2.67 -30.27 15.15
C ALA A 19 -2.32 -30.43 13.66
N GLY A 20 -2.34 -31.66 13.14
CA GLY A 20 -2.09 -31.94 11.72
C GLY A 20 -3.24 -31.49 10.79
N GLU A 21 -4.47 -31.43 11.28
CA GLU A 21 -5.61 -30.87 10.55
C GLU A 21 -5.50 -29.34 10.43
N ALA A 22 -5.13 -28.65 11.51
CA ALA A 22 -4.86 -27.21 11.50
C ALA A 22 -3.67 -26.87 10.59
N GLU A 23 -2.60 -27.66 10.64
CA GLU A 23 -1.40 -27.44 9.82
C GLU A 23 -1.65 -27.69 8.33
N SER A 24 -2.50 -28.68 7.99
CA SER A 24 -2.96 -28.92 6.62
C SER A 24 -3.81 -27.76 6.09
N ALA A 25 -4.72 -27.23 6.90
CA ALA A 25 -5.55 -26.09 6.53
C ALA A 25 -4.71 -24.82 6.31
N VAL A 26 -3.71 -24.57 7.16
CA VAL A 26 -2.79 -23.44 7.02
C VAL A 26 -1.91 -23.59 5.77
N ALA A 27 -1.44 -24.80 5.46
CA ALA A 27 -0.67 -25.09 4.25
C ALA A 27 -1.50 -24.87 2.98
N GLU A 28 -2.78 -25.22 3.01
CA GLU A 28 -3.73 -25.04 1.92
C GLU A 28 -4.07 -23.56 1.70
N VAL A 29 -4.35 -22.80 2.77
CA VAL A 29 -4.53 -21.35 2.68
C VAL A 29 -3.27 -20.67 2.13
N ARG A 30 -2.07 -21.10 2.55
CA ARG A 30 -0.79 -20.58 2.04
C ARG A 30 -0.54 -20.94 0.58
N SER A 31 -1.04 -22.09 0.10
CA SER A 31 -0.92 -22.47 -1.32
C SER A 31 -1.89 -21.66 -2.18
N VAL A 32 -3.12 -21.45 -1.70
CA VAL A 32 -4.12 -20.60 -2.37
C VAL A 32 -3.63 -19.17 -2.46
N ILE A 33 -3.15 -18.58 -1.36
CA ILE A 33 -2.56 -17.23 -1.35
C ILE A 33 -1.39 -17.15 -2.34
N ARG A 34 -0.46 -18.12 -2.34
CA ARG A 34 0.63 -18.12 -3.34
C ARG A 34 0.12 -18.20 -4.77
N ASN A 35 -0.89 -19.02 -5.04
CA ASN A 35 -1.42 -19.23 -6.38
C ASN A 35 -2.28 -18.05 -6.88
N THR A 36 -2.93 -17.31 -5.98
CA THR A 36 -3.67 -16.08 -6.33
C THR A 36 -2.72 -14.92 -6.63
N PHE A 37 -1.64 -14.77 -5.86
CA PHE A 37 -0.63 -13.72 -6.10
C PHE A 37 0.38 -14.05 -7.22
N ALA A 38 0.59 -15.33 -7.55
CA ALA A 38 1.54 -15.73 -8.61
C ALA A 38 1.10 -15.37 -10.05
N ARG A 39 -0.13 -14.90 -10.26
CA ARG A 39 -0.72 -14.75 -11.60
C ARG A 39 -0.45 -13.41 -12.30
N ARG A 40 0.37 -12.51 -11.76
CA ARG A 40 0.54 -11.16 -12.34
C ARG A 40 1.96 -10.58 -12.36
N ALA A 41 3.00 -11.33 -12.01
CA ALA A 41 4.37 -10.84 -12.20
C ALA A 41 4.76 -10.96 -13.69
N PRO A 42 5.09 -9.85 -14.37
CA PRO A 42 5.56 -9.91 -15.75
C PRO A 42 6.92 -10.62 -15.80
N THR A 43 6.94 -11.87 -16.24
CA THR A 43 8.17 -12.69 -16.29
C THR A 43 9.25 -12.19 -17.26
N LYS A 44 9.00 -11.08 -17.97
CA LYS A 44 9.86 -10.53 -19.01
C LYS A 44 10.16 -9.05 -18.73
N PRO A 45 11.38 -8.58 -19.05
CA PRO A 45 11.71 -7.17 -18.95
C PRO A 45 10.89 -6.35 -19.95
N LEU A 46 10.50 -5.14 -19.55
CA LEU A 46 9.75 -4.21 -20.41
C LEU A 46 10.51 -3.88 -21.71
N THR A 47 9.77 -3.77 -22.81
CA THR A 47 10.32 -3.33 -24.09
C THR A 47 10.68 -1.85 -24.06
N ALA A 48 11.56 -1.39 -24.96
CA ALA A 48 11.95 0.01 -25.04
C ALA A 48 10.77 0.96 -25.30
N ARG A 49 9.78 0.50 -26.09
CA ARG A 49 8.56 1.27 -26.38
C ARG A 49 7.68 1.44 -25.14
N GLU A 50 7.50 0.36 -24.38
CA GLU A 50 6.75 0.39 -23.12
C GLU A 50 7.44 1.25 -22.07
N LYS A 51 8.77 1.15 -21.94
CA LYS A 51 9.58 2.00 -21.06
C LYS A 51 9.41 3.48 -21.37
N LYS A 52 9.39 3.86 -22.66
CA LYS A 52 9.15 5.25 -23.08
C LYS A 52 7.74 5.73 -22.70
N GLY A 53 6.72 4.91 -22.95
CA GLY A 53 5.33 5.24 -22.56
C GLY A 53 5.18 5.41 -21.05
N LEU A 54 5.80 4.51 -20.28
CA LEU A 54 5.79 4.58 -18.81
C LEU A 54 6.54 5.80 -18.28
N LYS A 55 7.71 6.13 -18.86
CA LYS A 55 8.47 7.33 -18.50
C LYS A 55 7.63 8.59 -18.69
N GLN A 56 6.92 8.70 -19.81
CA GLN A 56 6.03 9.84 -20.05
C GLN A 56 4.90 9.89 -19.00
N ALA A 57 4.23 8.77 -18.75
CA ALA A 57 3.17 8.73 -17.75
C ALA A 57 3.64 9.09 -16.33
N LEU A 58 4.86 8.69 -15.95
CA LEU A 58 5.47 9.07 -14.67
C LEU A 58 5.83 10.55 -14.63
N MET A 59 6.30 11.13 -15.74
CA MET A 59 6.57 12.58 -15.84
C MET A 59 5.27 13.39 -15.72
N ASP A 60 4.21 12.99 -16.42
CA ASP A 60 2.90 13.65 -16.34
C ASP A 60 2.34 13.56 -14.90
N LEU A 61 2.52 12.41 -14.25
CA LEU A 61 2.12 12.20 -12.86
C LEU A 61 2.92 13.07 -11.90
N ARG A 62 4.24 13.17 -12.10
CA ARG A 62 5.14 14.03 -11.32
C ARG A 62 4.69 15.48 -11.37
N ASP A 63 4.42 15.99 -12.57
CA ASP A 63 3.99 17.38 -12.77
C ASP A 63 2.64 17.64 -12.09
N ARG A 64 1.71 16.67 -12.14
CA ARG A 64 0.44 16.74 -11.40
C ARG A 64 0.66 16.86 -9.89
N ILE A 65 1.46 15.97 -9.29
CA ILE A 65 1.74 15.96 -7.84
C ILE A 65 2.44 17.25 -7.40
N ILE A 66 3.38 17.76 -8.20
CA ILE A 66 4.02 19.06 -7.91
C ILE A 66 2.98 20.18 -7.89
N GLY A 67 2.02 20.17 -8.82
CA GLY A 67 0.90 21.12 -8.81
C GLY A 67 0.03 21.02 -7.55
N GLU A 68 -0.26 19.79 -7.09
CA GLU A 68 -1.04 19.54 -5.88
C GLU A 68 -0.32 20.07 -4.61
N ILE A 69 0.99 19.80 -4.49
CA ILE A 69 1.81 20.33 -3.39
C ILE A 69 1.81 21.87 -3.40
N GLN A 70 1.99 22.49 -4.58
CA GLN A 70 1.98 23.96 -4.70
C GLN A 70 0.61 24.56 -4.32
N PHE A 71 -0.47 23.91 -4.72
CA PHE A 71 -1.83 24.31 -4.38
C PHE A 71 -2.07 24.26 -2.85
N LEU A 72 -1.72 23.14 -2.20
CA LEU A 72 -1.89 22.99 -0.76
C LEU A 72 -1.04 24.00 0.04
N SER A 73 0.18 24.26 -0.42
CA SER A 73 1.09 25.22 0.21
C SER A 73 0.58 26.68 0.13
N SER A 74 0.09 27.10 -1.03
CA SER A 74 -0.35 28.47 -1.27
C SER A 74 -1.77 28.78 -0.77
N ASP A 75 -2.69 27.82 -0.83
CA ASP A 75 -4.10 28.07 -0.50
C ASP A 75 -4.42 27.79 0.97
N ASN A 76 -4.01 26.63 1.50
CA ASN A 76 -4.39 26.18 2.84
C ASN A 76 -3.38 26.63 3.90
N LEU A 77 -2.09 26.37 3.66
CA LEU A 77 -1.06 26.61 4.67
C LEU A 77 -0.67 28.10 4.79
N SER A 78 -0.68 28.85 3.69
CA SER A 78 -0.30 30.27 3.70
C SER A 78 -1.36 31.17 4.36
N ARG A 79 -2.65 30.81 4.26
CA ARG A 79 -3.73 31.52 4.97
C ARG A 79 -3.64 31.25 6.47
N SER A 80 -3.58 29.98 6.85
CA SER A 80 -3.44 29.56 8.25
C SER A 80 -2.21 30.12 8.96
N GLN A 81 -1.06 30.26 8.27
CA GLN A 81 0.13 30.91 8.83
C GLN A 81 -0.10 32.39 9.19
N ARG A 82 -0.86 33.14 8.38
CA ARG A 82 -1.18 34.55 8.68
C ARG A 82 -2.06 34.67 9.91
N ASP A 83 -3.06 33.79 10.02
CA ASP A 83 -3.95 33.71 11.17
C ASP A 83 -3.18 33.29 12.44
N ALA A 84 -2.21 32.37 12.32
CA ALA A 84 -1.37 31.91 13.43
C ALA A 84 -0.33 32.95 13.90
N THR A 85 0.09 33.87 13.05
CA THR A 85 1.13 34.89 13.38
C THR A 85 0.58 36.07 14.18
N GLY A 86 -0.74 36.10 14.43
CA GLY A 86 -1.35 37.09 15.32
C GLY A 86 -1.74 38.41 14.65
N ASP A 87 -1.75 38.49 13.31
CA ASP A 87 -2.42 39.58 12.58
C ASP A 87 -3.95 39.40 12.60
N LEU A 88 -4.48 39.17 13.80
CA LEU A 88 -5.87 38.86 14.11
C LEU A 88 -6.69 40.12 14.36
N SER A 89 -6.18 41.26 13.87
CA SER A 89 -6.62 42.63 14.15
C SER A 89 -8.10 42.90 13.81
N GLY A 90 -8.79 41.98 13.13
CA GLY A 90 -10.20 42.12 12.75
C GLY A 90 -11.05 40.84 12.73
N TYR A 91 -10.54 39.68 13.19
CA TYR A 91 -11.30 38.42 13.16
C TYR A 91 -11.80 38.05 14.56
N GLY A 92 -13.12 37.87 14.70
CA GLY A 92 -13.75 37.38 15.91
C GLY A 92 -13.44 35.89 16.09
N LEU A 93 -12.34 35.56 16.76
CA LEU A 93 -11.93 34.20 17.03
C LEU A 93 -12.88 33.53 18.03
N HIS A 94 -13.89 32.81 17.55
CA HIS A 94 -14.64 31.88 18.39
C HIS A 94 -13.82 30.59 18.59
N MET A 95 -13.86 30.03 19.81
CA MET A 95 -13.17 28.77 20.14
C MET A 95 -13.56 27.60 19.23
N ALA A 96 -14.74 27.65 18.61
CA ALA A 96 -15.18 26.66 17.63
C ALA A 96 -14.41 26.76 16.30
N ASP A 97 -14.16 27.97 15.79
CA ASP A 97 -13.52 28.20 14.49
C ASP A 97 -12.04 27.81 14.54
N GLN A 98 -11.36 28.10 15.67
CA GLN A 98 -9.97 27.67 15.86
C GLN A 98 -9.81 26.14 15.83
N GLY A 99 -10.81 25.37 16.27
CA GLY A 99 -10.77 23.91 16.19
C GLY A 99 -10.83 23.42 14.75
N THR A 100 -11.71 24.01 13.95
CA THR A 100 -11.84 23.71 12.52
C THR A 100 -10.60 24.11 11.74
N ASP A 101 -10.07 25.33 11.95
CA ASP A 101 -8.87 25.81 11.26
C ASP A 101 -7.64 24.92 11.54
N ASN A 102 -7.50 24.46 12.79
CA ASN A 102 -6.43 23.53 13.16
C ASN A 102 -6.60 22.16 12.50
N PHE A 103 -7.83 21.63 12.45
CA PHE A 103 -8.12 20.37 11.78
C PHE A 103 -7.80 20.44 10.29
N ASP A 104 -8.25 21.51 9.61
CA ASP A 104 -8.02 21.69 8.18
C ASP A 104 -6.52 21.84 7.87
N ARG A 105 -5.77 22.54 8.74
CA ARG A 105 -4.31 22.64 8.65
C ARG A 105 -3.63 21.29 8.81
N GLU A 106 -4.00 20.52 9.84
CA GLU A 106 -3.42 19.20 10.07
C GLU A 106 -3.73 18.26 8.90
N PHE A 107 -4.95 18.29 8.39
CA PHE A 107 -5.35 17.53 7.22
C PHE A 107 -4.52 17.90 5.98
N ALA A 108 -4.35 19.19 5.70
CA ALA A 108 -3.53 19.68 4.59
C ALA A 108 -2.05 19.28 4.72
N LEU A 109 -1.49 19.30 5.94
CA LEU A 109 -0.12 18.85 6.20
C LEU A 109 0.06 17.35 5.97
N ASN A 110 -0.90 16.54 6.41
CA ASN A 110 -0.86 15.09 6.18
C ASN A 110 -0.94 14.76 4.69
N LEU A 111 -1.84 15.44 3.95
CA LEU A 111 -1.95 15.27 2.51
C LEU A 111 -0.67 15.68 1.78
N MET A 112 -0.09 16.83 2.12
CA MET A 112 1.16 17.29 1.53
C MET A 112 2.33 16.35 1.83
N SER A 113 2.37 15.75 3.03
CA SER A 113 3.41 14.77 3.39
C SER A 113 3.28 13.51 2.52
N ASN A 114 2.05 13.04 2.29
CA ASN A 114 1.80 11.91 1.40
C ASN A 114 2.20 12.22 -0.05
N ASP A 115 1.88 13.42 -0.55
CA ASP A 115 2.26 13.84 -1.90
C ASP A 115 3.78 13.92 -2.08
N GLN A 116 4.52 14.33 -1.04
CA GLN A 116 5.98 14.33 -1.05
C GLN A 116 6.55 12.91 -1.12
N ASP A 117 5.97 11.95 -0.38
CA ASP A 117 6.35 10.54 -0.45
C ASP A 117 6.09 9.97 -1.86
N ILE A 118 4.92 10.27 -2.43
CA ILE A 118 4.57 9.87 -3.80
C ILE A 118 5.57 10.47 -4.81
N LEU A 119 5.93 11.74 -4.66
CA LEU A 119 6.89 12.41 -5.52
C LEU A 119 8.26 11.71 -5.47
N TYR A 120 8.71 11.34 -4.27
CA TYR A 120 9.94 10.57 -4.09
C TYR A 120 9.86 9.20 -4.78
N GLU A 121 8.76 8.47 -4.63
CA GLU A 121 8.55 7.17 -5.30
C GLU A 121 8.57 7.30 -6.83
N ILE A 122 8.00 8.37 -7.38
CA ILE A 122 8.01 8.65 -8.82
C ILE A 122 9.43 8.95 -9.31
N ASP A 123 10.18 9.78 -8.61
CA ASP A 123 11.56 10.10 -8.96
C ASP A 123 12.45 8.84 -8.89
N GLU A 124 12.24 7.98 -7.89
CA GLU A 124 12.91 6.69 -7.80
C GLU A 124 12.52 5.74 -8.95
N ALA A 125 11.24 5.68 -9.30
CA ALA A 125 10.75 4.91 -10.45
C ALA A 125 11.39 5.37 -11.76
N LEU A 126 11.52 6.69 -11.97
CA LEU A 126 12.20 7.28 -13.12
C LEU A 126 13.69 6.90 -13.14
N ALA A 127 14.39 6.99 -12.00
CA ALA A 127 15.79 6.59 -11.89
C ALA A 127 15.99 5.10 -12.22
N ARG A 128 15.10 4.22 -11.74
CA ARG A 128 15.12 2.77 -12.04
C ARG A 128 14.82 2.49 -13.51
N LEU A 129 14.00 3.31 -14.18
CA LEU A 129 13.76 3.19 -15.62
C LEU A 129 15.02 3.51 -16.42
N GLU A 130 15.77 4.53 -16.01
CA GLU A 130 17.03 4.95 -16.64
C GLU A 130 18.16 3.94 -16.40
N ALA A 131 18.26 3.40 -15.18
CA ALA A 131 19.15 2.29 -14.86
C ALA A 131 18.75 0.95 -15.52
N GLY A 132 17.54 0.88 -16.09
CA GLY A 132 17.00 -0.32 -16.74
C GLY A 132 16.57 -1.43 -15.78
N THR A 133 16.51 -1.17 -14.47
CA THR A 133 16.12 -2.12 -13.41
C THR A 133 14.64 -2.06 -13.05
N TYR A 134 13.88 -1.11 -13.63
CA TYR A 134 12.46 -0.96 -13.38
C TYR A 134 11.66 -2.25 -13.66
N GLY A 135 10.72 -2.56 -12.77
CA GLY A 135 9.90 -3.77 -12.83
C GLY A 135 10.56 -5.01 -12.21
N LYS A 136 11.82 -4.93 -11.77
CA LYS A 136 12.47 -6.02 -11.03
C LYS A 136 12.15 -5.92 -9.55
N CYS A 137 11.60 -6.97 -8.95
CA CYS A 137 11.37 -7.06 -7.52
C CYS A 137 12.70 -7.06 -6.76
N GLU A 138 12.85 -6.16 -5.79
CA GLU A 138 14.08 -6.05 -4.99
C GLU A 138 14.29 -7.22 -4.03
N ARG A 139 13.20 -7.82 -3.56
CA ARG A 139 13.26 -8.96 -2.62
C ARG A 139 13.70 -10.25 -3.30
N CYS A 140 13.19 -10.54 -4.50
CA CYS A 140 13.41 -11.83 -5.16
C CYS A 140 14.20 -11.74 -6.48
N GLY A 141 14.47 -10.53 -6.97
CA GLY A 141 15.22 -10.30 -8.20
C GLY A 141 14.50 -10.70 -9.48
N LYS A 142 13.20 -11.06 -9.41
CA LYS A 142 12.38 -11.45 -10.55
C LYS A 142 11.60 -10.24 -11.09
N TYR A 143 11.36 -10.23 -12.40
CA TYR A 143 10.40 -9.31 -13.02
C TYR A 143 8.97 -9.83 -12.80
#